data_AF-A0A9W8NC12-F1
#
_entry.id   AF-A0A9W8NC12-F1
#
_cell.length_a   1.000
_cell.length_b   1.000
_cell.length_c   1.000
_cell.angle_alpha   90.00
_cell.angle_beta   90.00
_cell.angle_gamma   90.00
#
_symmetry.space_group_name_H-M   'P 1'
#
loop_
_entity.id
_entity.type
_entity.pdbx_description
1 polymer ?
#
loop_
_entity_poly.entity_id
_entity_poly.type
_entity_poly.pdbx_seq_one_letter_code
_entity_poly.pdbx_strand_id
1 'polypeptide(L)'
;MASPTMVTYQQLTRDPDSRALFNNRITTINDLYRVIVSGKSTFIALDTEHVPVRNENNRILHQVGLTCLPAASTAIMPSTSISDRPRLSEFYDEYQLQTLTLNIELSDQLQEDMICYRGNVPTRRLSRFGHEREINLDNLESAIVEFIQSCGNSHPDTHFVLMGFEMAAEWNYLSKNFPRAMPYFSSWMDLRDIGKDITSAKVLPGRVSILETFGYHWKDITGSSRKGSADNAGDDTVSILAMAKAFLYTENQDKLRNRIARQKREKAASLSLHKIALLQAISTTEVKEKQRLREFKKTQSLASDVDGLGETFIEAC
;
A
#
# COMPACT_ATOMS: atom_id res chain seq x y z
N MET A 1 -25.68 1.83 10.15
CA MET A 1 -24.33 2.04 10.69
C MET A 1 -23.73 3.28 10.04
N ALA A 2 -23.24 4.25 10.81
CA ALA A 2 -22.61 5.45 10.26
C ALA A 2 -21.26 5.09 9.62
N SER A 3 -20.97 5.60 8.41
CA SER A 3 -19.65 5.46 7.77
C SER A 3 -18.58 5.98 8.74
N PRO A 4 -17.63 5.16 9.19
CA PRO A 4 -16.57 5.65 10.06
C PRO A 4 -15.63 6.53 9.23
N THR A 5 -15.62 7.84 9.52
CA THR A 5 -14.58 8.75 9.01
C THR A 5 -13.22 8.19 9.42
N MET A 6 -12.33 7.89 8.47
CA MET A 6 -11.01 7.32 8.77
C MET A 6 -10.31 8.13 9.86
N VAL A 7 -9.82 7.45 10.91
CA VAL A 7 -9.06 8.11 11.98
C VAL A 7 -7.77 8.66 11.39
N THR A 8 -7.57 9.97 11.53
CA THR A 8 -6.33 10.62 11.13
C THR A 8 -5.24 10.37 12.17
N TYR A 9 -3.96 10.36 11.76
CA TYR A 9 -2.84 10.26 12.71
C TYR A 9 -2.84 11.38 13.76
N GLN A 10 -3.42 12.55 13.44
CA GLN A 10 -3.60 13.64 14.40
C GLN A 10 -4.63 13.30 15.49
N GLN A 11 -5.61 12.44 15.21
CA GLN A 11 -6.56 11.97 16.22
C GLN A 11 -5.92 10.92 17.14
N LEU A 12 -5.14 9.98 16.60
CA LEU A 12 -4.42 8.95 17.38
C LEU A 12 -3.39 9.54 18.37
N THR A 13 -2.83 10.71 18.05
CA THR A 13 -1.91 11.40 18.96
C THR A 13 -2.61 12.12 20.13
N ARG A 14 -3.92 12.31 20.04
CA ARG A 14 -4.73 13.04 21.04
C ARG A 14 -5.52 12.11 21.95
N ASP A 15 -5.97 10.99 21.42
CA ASP A 15 -6.75 10.01 22.16
C ASP A 15 -5.86 9.27 23.20
N PRO A 16 -6.18 9.32 24.51
CA PRO A 16 -5.33 8.74 25.56
C PRO A 16 -5.04 7.25 25.36
N ASP A 17 -6.03 6.49 24.88
CA ASP A 17 -5.97 5.03 24.77
C ASP A 17 -5.04 4.60 23.62
N SER A 18 -5.03 5.35 22.51
CA SER A 18 -4.14 5.10 21.38
C SER A 18 -2.79 5.82 21.45
N ARG A 19 -2.70 6.93 22.17
CA ARG A 19 -1.52 7.80 22.21
C ARG A 19 -0.27 7.09 22.71
N ALA A 20 -0.39 6.24 23.74
CA ALA A 20 0.77 5.55 24.32
C ALA A 20 1.45 4.64 23.28
N LEU A 21 0.67 3.75 22.65
CA LEU A 21 1.18 2.89 21.59
C LEU A 21 1.63 3.71 20.39
N PHE A 22 0.84 4.69 19.94
CA PHE A 22 1.14 5.48 18.75
C PHE A 22 2.48 6.21 18.85
N ASN A 23 2.86 6.68 20.03
CA ASN A 23 4.14 7.34 20.27
C ASN A 23 5.33 6.37 20.31
N ASN A 24 5.11 5.09 20.60
CA ASN A 24 6.14 4.05 20.61
C ASN A 24 6.32 3.44 19.20
N ARG A 25 6.53 4.31 18.20
CA ARG A 25 6.72 3.92 16.80
C ARG A 25 8.18 3.63 16.49
N ILE A 26 8.44 2.51 15.83
CA ILE A 26 9.73 2.14 15.24
C ILE A 26 9.73 2.59 13.78
N THR A 27 10.68 3.46 13.41
CA THR A 27 10.70 4.10 12.08
C THR A 27 12.00 3.93 11.31
N THR A 28 13.06 3.43 11.95
CA THR A 28 14.38 3.26 11.32
C THR A 28 14.80 1.80 11.24
N ILE A 29 15.66 1.47 10.26
CA ILE A 29 16.22 0.11 10.13
C ILE A 29 17.07 -0.27 11.34
N ASN A 30 17.75 0.70 11.95
CA ASN A 30 18.55 0.49 13.15
C ASN A 30 17.68 0.15 14.37
N ASP A 31 16.53 0.80 14.52
CA ASP A 31 15.58 0.49 15.58
C ASP A 31 14.99 -0.91 15.40
N LEU A 32 14.60 -1.26 14.17
CA LEU A 32 14.14 -2.62 13.84
C LEU A 32 15.21 -3.66 14.21
N TYR A 33 16.47 -3.44 13.80
CA TYR A 33 17.57 -4.32 14.15
C TYR A 33 17.75 -4.46 15.66
N ARG A 34 17.73 -3.35 16.42
CA ARG A 34 17.86 -3.35 17.89
C ARG A 34 16.76 -4.16 18.58
N VAL A 35 15.52 -4.02 18.13
CA VAL A 35 14.38 -4.76 18.68
C VAL A 35 14.52 -6.25 18.41
N ILE A 36 14.98 -6.64 17.21
CA ILE A 36 15.20 -8.03 16.84
C ILE A 36 16.33 -8.67 17.66
N VAL A 37 17.50 -8.02 17.75
CA VAL A 37 18.66 -8.58 18.49
C VAL A 37 18.46 -8.62 20.00
N SER A 38 17.46 -7.90 20.52
CA SER A 38 17.09 -8.02 21.94
C SER A 38 16.62 -9.42 22.31
N GLY A 39 16.09 -10.19 21.35
CA GLY A 39 15.59 -11.54 21.55
C GLY A 39 14.32 -11.65 22.43
N LYS A 40 13.71 -10.52 22.80
CA LYS A 40 12.54 -10.45 23.71
C LYS A 40 11.24 -10.04 23.02
N SER A 41 11.30 -9.75 21.72
CA SER A 41 10.19 -9.16 21.00
C SER A 41 9.49 -10.19 20.12
N THR A 42 8.18 -10.31 20.28
CA THR A 42 7.31 -11.09 19.38
C THR A 42 6.62 -10.11 18.44
N PHE A 43 6.69 -10.37 17.14
CA PHE A 43 6.10 -9.49 16.13
C PHE A 43 4.74 -10.03 15.72
N ILE A 44 3.74 -9.17 15.68
CA ILE A 44 2.41 -9.49 15.19
C ILE A 44 2.12 -8.59 14.00
N ALA A 45 2.08 -9.18 12.81
CA ALA A 45 1.59 -8.51 11.62
C ALA A 45 0.06 -8.51 11.61
N LEU A 46 -0.53 -7.38 11.25
CA LEU A 46 -1.96 -7.17 11.09
C LEU A 46 -2.22 -6.61 9.69
N ASP A 47 -3.23 -7.15 9.03
CA ASP A 47 -3.72 -6.66 7.74
C ASP A 47 -5.25 -6.77 7.70
N THR A 48 -5.92 -5.82 7.04
CA THR A 48 -7.38 -5.76 7.01
C THR A 48 -7.94 -5.61 5.59
N GLU A 49 -8.81 -6.55 5.20
CA GLU A 49 -9.51 -6.46 3.90
C GLU A 49 -10.90 -5.88 4.07
N HIS A 50 -11.16 -4.86 3.26
CA HIS A 50 -12.37 -4.04 3.39
C HIS A 50 -12.88 -3.56 2.03
N VAL A 51 -14.19 -3.64 1.83
CA VAL A 51 -14.82 -3.46 0.52
C VAL A 51 -15.91 -2.40 0.52
N PRO A 52 -16.00 -1.59 -0.54
CA PRO A 52 -17.06 -0.60 -0.67
C PRO A 52 -18.42 -1.30 -0.89
N VAL A 53 -19.45 -0.82 -0.19
CA VAL A 53 -20.81 -1.40 -0.23
C VAL A 53 -21.80 -0.49 -0.96
N ARG A 54 -21.69 0.83 -0.80
CA ARG A 54 -22.58 1.80 -1.50
C ARG A 54 -21.84 2.91 -2.22
N ASN A 55 -20.62 3.22 -1.78
CA ASN A 55 -19.68 4.15 -2.37
C ASN A 55 -18.29 3.91 -1.74
N GLU A 56 -17.26 4.63 -2.22
CA GLU A 56 -15.89 4.47 -1.71
C GLU A 56 -15.70 4.85 -0.24
N ASN A 57 -16.59 5.67 0.32
CA ASN A 57 -16.54 6.10 1.72
C ASN A 57 -17.32 5.17 2.66
N ASN A 58 -18.05 4.20 2.12
CA ASN A 58 -18.80 3.21 2.87
C ASN A 58 -18.18 1.83 2.67
N ARG A 59 -17.09 1.58 3.39
CA ARG A 59 -16.33 0.32 3.32
C ARG A 59 -16.62 -0.53 4.55
N ILE A 60 -16.79 -1.82 4.33
CA ILE A 60 -17.04 -2.81 5.37
C ILE A 60 -15.86 -3.76 5.45
N LEU A 61 -15.39 -3.99 6.67
CA LEU A 61 -14.37 -4.98 6.98
C LEU A 61 -14.95 -6.38 6.77
N HIS A 62 -14.29 -7.21 5.97
CA HIS A 62 -14.76 -8.57 5.69
C HIS A 62 -13.71 -9.65 5.97
N GLN A 63 -12.46 -9.26 6.25
CA GLN A 63 -11.42 -10.18 6.68
C GLN A 63 -10.37 -9.45 7.53
N VAL A 64 -9.80 -10.15 8.51
CA VAL A 64 -8.65 -9.71 9.29
C VAL A 64 -7.58 -10.80 9.24
N GLY A 65 -6.36 -10.42 8.90
CA GLY A 65 -5.19 -11.30 8.93
C GLY A 65 -4.33 -10.99 10.14
N LEU A 66 -3.85 -12.02 10.81
CA LEU A 66 -2.89 -11.94 11.90
C LEU A 66 -1.79 -12.97 11.67
N THR A 67 -0.52 -12.55 11.76
CA THR A 67 0.60 -13.50 11.82
C THR A 67 1.53 -13.13 12.94
N CYS A 68 1.85 -14.12 13.78
CA CYS A 68 2.84 -14.03 14.83
C CYS A 68 4.17 -14.62 14.37
N LEU A 69 5.22 -13.84 14.56
CA LEU A 69 6.62 -14.27 14.53
C LEU A 69 7.13 -14.31 15.98
N PRO A 70 7.36 -15.50 16.55
CA PRO A 70 7.80 -15.64 17.93
C PRO A 70 9.18 -15.02 18.19
N ALA A 71 9.43 -14.57 19.42
CA ALA A 71 10.72 -13.99 19.83
C ALA A 71 11.93 -14.92 19.58
N ALA A 72 11.78 -16.22 19.82
CA ALA A 72 12.82 -17.23 19.54
C ALA A 72 13.20 -17.26 18.06
N SER A 73 12.21 -17.28 17.16
CA SER A 73 12.40 -17.23 15.71
C SER A 73 12.94 -15.87 15.25
N THR A 74 12.55 -14.79 15.93
CA THR A 74 13.04 -13.45 15.61
C THR A 74 14.55 -13.34 15.85
N ALA A 75 15.04 -13.90 16.96
CA ALA A 75 16.45 -13.81 17.33
C ALA A 75 17.41 -14.41 16.29
N ILE A 76 16.96 -15.39 15.51
CA ILE A 76 17.78 -16.04 14.48
C ILE A 76 17.74 -15.33 13.11
N MET A 77 16.78 -14.43 12.87
CA MET A 77 16.62 -13.76 11.56
C MET A 77 17.88 -13.06 11.02
N PRO A 78 18.69 -12.35 11.84
CA PRO A 78 19.88 -11.67 11.31
C PRO A 78 21.01 -12.64 10.92
N SER A 79 20.97 -13.88 11.43
CA SER A 79 22.04 -14.88 11.29
C SER A 79 21.81 -15.87 10.16
N THR A 80 20.60 -15.93 9.62
CA THR A 80 20.25 -16.82 8.50
C THR A 80 20.59 -16.17 7.16
N SER A 81 21.05 -16.97 6.20
CA SER A 81 21.17 -16.48 4.82
C SER A 81 19.78 -16.27 4.22
N ILE A 82 19.66 -15.34 3.27
CA ILE A 82 18.48 -15.26 2.42
C ILE A 82 18.79 -16.02 1.12
N SER A 83 17.87 -16.89 0.71
CA SER A 83 17.93 -17.54 -0.60
C SER A 83 17.89 -16.49 -1.71
N ASP A 84 18.55 -16.74 -2.83
CA ASP A 84 18.44 -15.91 -4.05
C ASP A 84 17.01 -15.88 -4.62
N ARG A 85 16.20 -16.89 -4.26
CA ARG A 85 14.80 -17.03 -4.66
C ARG A 85 13.97 -17.40 -3.44
N PRO A 86 13.77 -16.45 -2.50
CA PRO A 86 13.05 -16.74 -1.27
C PRO A 86 11.58 -17.05 -1.55
N ARG A 87 11.01 -17.93 -0.74
CA ARG A 87 9.59 -18.31 -0.80
C ARG A 87 8.91 -18.05 0.54
N LEU A 88 7.66 -17.57 0.50
CA LEU A 88 6.86 -17.32 1.69
C LEU A 88 6.55 -18.61 2.46
N SER A 89 6.38 -19.75 1.79
CA SER A 89 6.17 -21.03 2.47
C SER A 89 7.40 -21.49 3.25
N GLU A 90 8.59 -21.36 2.66
CA GLU A 90 9.84 -21.69 3.34
C GLU A 90 10.05 -20.76 4.54
N PHE A 91 9.79 -19.46 4.37
CA PHE A 91 9.82 -18.51 5.48
C PHE A 91 8.78 -18.83 6.58
N TYR A 92 7.57 -19.23 6.20
CA TYR A 92 6.52 -19.62 7.15
C TYR A 92 6.96 -20.80 8.03
N ASP A 93 7.51 -21.84 7.40
CA ASP A 93 7.94 -23.07 8.06
C ASP A 93 9.23 -22.86 8.88
N GLU A 94 10.24 -22.19 8.30
CA GLU A 94 11.54 -21.95 8.94
C GLU A 94 11.41 -21.16 10.25
N TYR A 95 10.54 -20.16 10.27
CA TYR A 95 10.33 -19.28 11.42
C TYR A 95 9.17 -19.70 12.32
N GLN A 96 8.54 -20.85 12.03
CA GLN A 96 7.43 -21.40 12.81
C GLN A 96 6.32 -20.37 13.05
N LEU A 97 5.92 -19.68 11.98
CA LEU A 97 4.93 -18.63 12.07
C LEU A 97 3.57 -19.24 12.47
N GLN A 98 2.81 -18.47 13.24
CA GLN A 98 1.41 -18.79 13.54
C GLN A 98 0.55 -17.76 12.83
N THR A 99 -0.31 -18.20 11.91
CA THR A 99 -1.23 -17.31 11.18
C THR A 99 -2.68 -17.64 11.50
N LEU A 100 -3.49 -16.60 11.63
CA LEU A 100 -4.94 -16.67 11.76
C LEU A 100 -5.58 -15.70 10.77
N THR A 101 -6.46 -16.24 9.92
CA THR A 101 -7.32 -15.47 9.03
C THR A 101 -8.75 -15.52 9.57
N LEU A 102 -9.27 -14.36 9.98
CA LEU A 102 -10.63 -14.19 10.49
C LEU A 102 -11.53 -13.68 9.36
N ASN A 103 -12.42 -14.55 8.92
CA ASN A 103 -13.42 -14.25 7.91
C ASN A 103 -14.69 -13.74 8.59
N ILE A 104 -15.07 -12.50 8.32
CA ILE A 104 -16.21 -11.89 9.03
C ILE A 104 -17.51 -12.29 8.35
N GLU A 105 -18.44 -12.86 9.10
CA GLU A 105 -19.78 -13.16 8.63
C GLU A 105 -20.52 -11.86 8.30
N LEU A 106 -20.95 -11.73 7.03
CA LEU A 106 -21.72 -10.58 6.56
C LEU A 106 -23.20 -10.90 6.69
N SER A 107 -23.99 -10.00 7.27
CA SER A 107 -25.46 -10.15 7.30
C SER A 107 -26.04 -10.21 5.88
N ASP A 108 -27.14 -10.93 5.70
CA ASP A 108 -27.82 -11.06 4.39
C ASP A 108 -28.06 -9.70 3.71
N GLN A 109 -28.55 -8.71 4.46
CA GLN A 109 -28.76 -7.35 3.95
C GLN A 109 -27.49 -6.70 3.38
N LEU A 110 -26.34 -6.92 4.01
CA LEU A 110 -25.06 -6.40 3.54
C LEU A 110 -24.58 -7.14 2.30
N GLN A 111 -24.81 -8.45 2.23
CA GLN A 111 -24.50 -9.23 1.03
C GLN A 111 -25.36 -8.77 -0.15
N GLU A 112 -26.67 -8.56 0.05
CA GLU A 112 -27.57 -8.01 -0.95
C GLU A 112 -27.14 -6.61 -1.41
N ASP A 113 -26.86 -5.70 -0.48
CA ASP A 113 -26.36 -4.36 -0.80
C ASP A 113 -25.09 -4.42 -1.67
N MET A 114 -24.16 -5.34 -1.33
CA MET A 114 -22.93 -5.55 -2.10
C MET A 114 -23.20 -6.13 -3.49
N ILE A 115 -24.14 -7.07 -3.62
CA ILE A 115 -24.55 -7.63 -4.91
C ILE A 115 -25.19 -6.53 -5.78
N CYS A 116 -26.07 -5.71 -5.21
CA CYS A 116 -26.69 -4.60 -5.93
C CYS A 116 -25.67 -3.57 -6.42
N TYR A 117 -24.66 -3.24 -5.61
CA TYR A 117 -23.67 -2.22 -5.96
C TYR A 117 -22.53 -2.74 -6.84
N ARG A 118 -21.99 -3.92 -6.57
CA ARG A 118 -20.81 -4.48 -7.24
C ARG A 118 -21.11 -5.58 -8.24
N GLY A 119 -22.35 -6.10 -8.24
CA GLY A 119 -22.74 -7.29 -9.00
C GLY A 119 -22.36 -8.61 -8.34
N ASN A 120 -21.55 -8.60 -7.28
CA ASN A 120 -21.16 -9.80 -6.54
C ASN A 120 -20.62 -9.49 -5.12
N VAL A 121 -20.61 -10.52 -4.28
CA VAL A 121 -19.79 -10.56 -3.06
C VAL A 121 -18.37 -11.01 -3.46
N PRO A 122 -17.30 -10.37 -2.96
CA PRO A 122 -15.93 -10.77 -3.21
C PRO A 122 -15.72 -12.24 -2.87
N THR A 123 -15.23 -13.00 -3.85
CA THR A 123 -14.83 -14.39 -3.58
C THR A 123 -13.52 -14.36 -2.80
N ARG A 124 -13.55 -14.88 -1.57
CA ARG A 124 -12.36 -15.01 -0.72
C ARG A 124 -11.42 -16.05 -1.31
N ARG A 125 -10.13 -15.74 -1.39
CA ARG A 125 -9.11 -16.75 -1.67
C ARG A 125 -8.90 -17.58 -0.41
N LEU A 126 -8.80 -18.91 -0.57
CA LEU A 126 -8.40 -19.81 0.51
C LEU A 126 -7.04 -19.38 1.08
N SER A 127 -6.93 -19.38 2.41
CA SER A 127 -5.67 -19.12 3.09
C SER A 127 -4.63 -20.17 2.69
N ARG A 128 -3.40 -19.74 2.42
CA ARG A 128 -2.27 -20.66 2.21
C ARG A 128 -1.55 -20.97 3.50
N PHE A 129 -1.68 -20.10 4.48
CA PHE A 129 -0.95 -20.15 5.73
C PHE A 129 -1.88 -20.17 6.94
N GLY A 130 -1.50 -20.95 7.95
CA GLY A 130 -2.20 -21.02 9.22
C GLY A 130 -3.66 -21.47 9.13
N HIS A 131 -4.46 -20.97 10.07
CA HIS A 131 -5.87 -21.36 10.21
C HIS A 131 -6.80 -20.26 9.71
N GLU A 132 -7.88 -20.68 9.05
CA GLU A 132 -8.98 -19.81 8.66
C GLU A 132 -10.19 -20.10 9.56
N ARG A 133 -10.86 -19.04 10.02
CA ARG A 133 -12.02 -19.14 10.91
C ARG A 133 -13.07 -18.11 10.49
N GLU A 134 -14.29 -18.58 10.26
CA GLU A 134 -15.46 -17.69 10.15
C GLU A 134 -15.84 -17.16 11.54
N ILE A 135 -16.18 -15.88 11.62
CA ILE A 135 -16.48 -15.20 12.87
C ILE A 135 -17.52 -14.10 12.70
N ASN A 136 -18.42 -14.00 13.68
CA ASN A 136 -19.32 -12.86 13.79
C ASN A 136 -18.57 -11.62 14.24
N LEU A 137 -18.97 -10.45 13.72
CA LEU A 137 -18.32 -9.16 14.02
C LEU A 137 -18.25 -8.90 15.54
N ASP A 138 -19.28 -9.28 16.29
CA ASP A 138 -19.36 -9.10 17.76
C ASP A 138 -18.30 -9.92 18.53
N ASN A 139 -17.79 -10.99 17.93
CA ASN A 139 -16.76 -11.85 18.53
C ASN A 139 -15.35 -11.54 17.97
N LEU A 140 -15.23 -10.64 16.98
CA LEU A 140 -13.99 -10.39 16.26
C LEU A 140 -12.86 -9.95 17.19
N GLU A 141 -13.11 -8.94 18.02
CA GLU A 141 -12.09 -8.42 18.95
C GLU A 141 -11.62 -9.48 19.94
N SER A 142 -12.53 -10.29 20.48
CA SER A 142 -12.17 -11.38 21.40
C SER A 142 -11.25 -12.40 20.74
N ALA A 143 -11.51 -12.78 19.48
CA ALA A 143 -10.64 -13.70 18.75
C ALA A 143 -9.26 -13.09 18.43
N ILE A 144 -9.19 -11.79 18.13
CA ILE A 144 -7.91 -11.07 17.96
C ILE A 144 -7.11 -11.12 19.27
N VAL A 145 -7.75 -10.81 20.40
CA VAL A 145 -7.12 -10.83 21.72
C VAL A 145 -6.67 -12.24 22.11
N GLU A 146 -7.51 -13.26 21.90
CA GLU A 146 -7.18 -14.67 22.15
C GLU A 146 -5.93 -15.09 21.37
N PHE A 147 -5.83 -14.70 20.09
CA PHE A 147 -4.66 -14.97 19.27
C PHE A 147 -3.40 -14.28 19.80
N ILE A 148 -3.48 -12.99 20.16
CA ILE A 148 -2.33 -12.26 20.72
C ILE A 148 -1.86 -12.92 22.02
N GLN A 149 -2.79 -13.30 22.89
CA GLN A 149 -2.48 -13.99 24.14
C GLN A 149 -1.83 -15.36 23.91
N SER A 150 -2.33 -16.14 22.95
CA SER A 150 -1.76 -17.47 22.64
C SER A 150 -0.31 -17.38 22.17
N CYS A 151 0.08 -16.26 21.57
CA CYS A 151 1.45 -15.99 21.13
C CYS A 151 2.42 -15.68 22.28
N GLY A 152 1.92 -15.23 23.44
CA GLY A 152 2.71 -14.79 24.59
C GLY A 152 3.03 -15.86 25.63
N ASN A 153 2.42 -17.04 25.51
CA ASN A 153 2.51 -18.11 26.51
C ASN A 153 3.94 -18.64 26.75
N SER A 154 4.90 -18.28 25.89
CA SER A 154 6.28 -18.75 25.97
C SER A 154 7.16 -17.93 26.94
N HIS A 155 6.85 -16.64 27.18
CA HIS A 155 7.67 -15.79 28.08
C HIS A 155 6.86 -14.66 28.74
N PRO A 156 6.91 -14.52 30.08
CA PRO A 156 6.16 -13.48 30.80
C PRO A 156 6.65 -12.04 30.51
N ASP A 157 7.89 -11.88 30.03
CA ASP A 157 8.49 -10.59 29.65
C ASP A 157 8.44 -10.31 28.13
N THR A 158 7.55 -10.99 27.39
CA THR A 158 7.45 -10.83 25.93
C THR A 158 6.95 -9.43 25.58
N HIS A 159 7.70 -8.72 24.74
CA HIS A 159 7.28 -7.44 24.17
C HIS A 159 6.58 -7.68 22.83
N PHE A 160 5.28 -7.40 22.74
CA PHE A 160 4.58 -7.50 21.45
C PHE A 160 4.78 -6.24 20.61
N VAL A 161 5.20 -6.45 19.37
CA VAL A 161 5.41 -5.38 18.39
C VAL A 161 4.40 -5.53 17.26
N LEU A 162 3.48 -4.57 17.13
CA LEU A 162 2.53 -4.52 16.03
C LEU A 162 3.25 -4.11 14.74
N MET A 163 2.99 -4.80 13.64
CA MET A 163 3.58 -4.54 12.34
C MET A 163 2.52 -4.48 11.26
N GLY A 164 2.71 -3.62 10.27
CA GLY A 164 1.99 -3.72 9.01
C GLY A 164 2.64 -2.90 7.92
N PHE A 165 1.91 -2.73 6.82
CA PHE A 165 2.34 -1.98 5.64
C PHE A 165 1.18 -1.12 5.17
N GLU A 166 1.31 0.22 5.21
CA GLU A 166 0.19 1.14 5.00
C GLU A 166 -0.89 1.10 6.10
N MET A 167 -0.43 1.08 7.36
CA MET A 167 -1.21 0.91 8.61
C MET A 167 -2.40 1.87 8.86
N ALA A 168 -2.73 2.78 7.95
CA ALA A 168 -3.78 3.78 8.17
C ALA A 168 -5.17 3.14 8.38
N ALA A 169 -5.49 2.08 7.63
CA ALA A 169 -6.75 1.36 7.79
C ALA A 169 -6.75 0.55 9.09
N GLU A 170 -5.65 -0.17 9.36
CA GLU A 170 -5.44 -0.99 10.55
C GLU A 170 -5.58 -0.16 11.81
N TRP A 171 -5.01 1.05 11.84
CA TRP A 171 -5.16 1.99 12.95
C TRP A 171 -6.61 2.43 13.17
N ASN A 172 -7.36 2.67 12.10
CA ASN A 172 -8.77 3.01 12.20
C ASN A 172 -9.58 1.85 12.80
N TYR A 173 -9.26 0.60 12.45
CA TYR A 173 -9.94 -0.56 13.01
C TYR A 173 -9.47 -0.90 14.44
N LEU A 174 -8.17 -0.77 14.75
CA LEU A 174 -7.62 -0.91 16.11
C LEU A 174 -8.33 0.05 17.07
N SER A 175 -8.40 1.33 16.72
CA SER A 175 -8.97 2.35 17.60
C SER A 175 -10.49 2.24 17.78
N LYS A 176 -11.23 1.75 16.78
CA LYS A 176 -12.71 1.77 16.80
C LYS A 176 -13.37 0.42 16.99
N ASN A 177 -12.77 -0.63 16.44
CA ASN A 177 -13.38 -1.95 16.34
C ASN A 177 -12.73 -2.99 17.26
N PHE A 178 -11.44 -2.83 17.59
CA PHE A 178 -10.75 -3.73 18.50
C PHE A 178 -9.77 -3.01 19.46
N PRO A 179 -10.24 -2.00 20.22
CA PRO A 179 -9.39 -1.23 21.15
C PRO A 179 -8.75 -2.07 22.26
N ARG A 180 -9.37 -3.18 22.69
CA ARG A 180 -8.82 -4.10 23.70
C ARG A 180 -7.58 -4.84 23.23
N ALA A 181 -7.31 -4.90 21.92
CA ALA A 181 -6.07 -5.47 21.40
C ALA A 181 -4.88 -4.51 21.61
N MET A 182 -5.11 -3.20 21.65
CA MET A 182 -4.04 -2.20 21.67
C MET A 182 -3.11 -2.28 22.90
N PRO A 183 -3.62 -2.47 24.14
CA PRO A 183 -2.77 -2.55 25.32
C PRO A 183 -1.77 -3.71 25.33
N TYR A 184 -1.93 -4.71 24.47
CA TYR A 184 -0.97 -5.81 24.37
C TYR A 184 0.34 -5.40 23.69
N PHE A 185 0.30 -4.38 22.83
CA PHE A 185 1.47 -3.95 22.07
C PHE A 185 2.29 -2.93 22.86
N SER A 186 3.60 -3.17 22.96
CA SER A 186 4.54 -2.21 23.55
C SER A 186 5.01 -1.15 22.55
N SER A 187 5.02 -1.50 21.27
CA SER A 187 5.47 -0.65 20.17
C SER A 187 4.82 -1.10 18.86
N TRP A 188 4.93 -0.26 17.82
CA TRP A 188 4.44 -0.60 16.48
C TRP A 188 5.35 -0.10 15.37
N MET A 189 5.16 -0.61 14.15
CA MET A 189 5.81 -0.08 12.95
C MET A 189 4.93 -0.20 11.70
N ASP A 190 5.08 0.80 10.83
CA ASP A 190 4.71 0.70 9.42
C ASP A 190 6.01 0.46 8.63
N LEU A 191 6.08 -0.67 7.93
CA LEU A 191 7.25 -1.04 7.13
C LEU A 191 7.58 -0.03 6.03
N ARG A 192 6.64 0.86 5.68
CA ARG A 192 6.96 2.00 4.81
C ARG A 192 7.90 2.99 5.45
N ASP A 193 7.90 3.18 6.76
CA ASP A 193 8.86 4.10 7.38
C ASP A 193 10.27 3.52 7.31
N ILE A 194 10.41 2.22 7.58
CA ILE A 194 11.68 1.50 7.45
C ILE A 194 12.22 1.60 6.03
N GLY A 195 11.37 1.36 5.01
CA GLY A 195 11.79 1.52 3.63
C GLY A 195 12.16 2.97 3.26
N LYS A 196 11.49 3.98 3.85
CA LYS A 196 11.81 5.40 3.63
C LYS A 196 13.13 5.77 4.30
N ASP A 197 13.42 5.24 5.47
CA ASP A 197 14.71 5.37 6.16
C ASP A 197 15.84 4.79 5.28
N ILE A 198 15.65 3.56 4.77
CA ILE A 198 16.63 2.90 3.88
C ILE A 198 16.91 3.71 2.60
N THR A 199 15.87 4.30 1.99
CA THR A 199 15.94 4.88 0.63
C THR A 199 15.96 6.40 0.58
N SER A 200 15.67 7.07 1.69
CA SER A 200 15.34 8.50 1.77
C SER A 200 14.24 8.92 0.77
N ALA A 201 13.36 8.00 0.36
CA ALA A 201 12.27 8.28 -0.57
C ALA A 201 11.07 8.88 0.17
N LYS A 202 10.32 9.78 -0.49
CA LYS A 202 9.02 10.23 0.02
C LYS A 202 7.92 9.20 -0.20
N VAL A 203 8.00 8.49 -1.33
CA VAL A 203 7.03 7.50 -1.77
C VAL A 203 7.77 6.20 -2.00
N LEU A 204 7.26 5.13 -1.40
CA LEU A 204 7.72 3.77 -1.64
C LEU A 204 6.75 3.03 -2.58
N PRO A 205 7.26 2.08 -3.38
CA PRO A 205 6.45 1.11 -4.09
C PRO A 205 5.56 0.30 -3.14
N GLY A 206 4.51 -0.31 -3.69
CA GLY A 206 3.63 -1.20 -2.93
C GLY A 206 4.33 -2.50 -2.48
N ARG A 207 3.67 -3.23 -1.58
CA ARG A 207 4.23 -4.41 -0.88
C ARG A 207 4.82 -5.45 -1.83
N VAL A 208 4.00 -5.88 -2.81
CA VAL A 208 4.39 -6.87 -3.84
C VAL A 208 5.64 -6.41 -4.59
N SER A 209 5.65 -5.15 -5.02
CA SER A 209 6.77 -4.57 -5.75
C SER A 209 8.06 -4.53 -4.92
N ILE A 210 7.99 -4.32 -3.60
CA ILE A 210 9.17 -4.34 -2.74
C ILE A 210 9.69 -5.77 -2.59
N LEU A 211 8.82 -6.73 -2.31
CA LEU A 211 9.19 -8.15 -2.19
C LEU A 211 9.80 -8.70 -3.49
N GLU A 212 9.26 -8.33 -4.65
CA GLU A 212 9.89 -8.66 -5.95
C GLU A 212 11.32 -8.12 -6.07
N THR A 213 11.60 -6.94 -5.53
CA THR A 213 12.98 -6.40 -5.49
C THR A 213 13.91 -7.25 -4.63
N PHE A 214 13.37 -7.95 -3.64
CA PHE A 214 14.11 -8.86 -2.78
C PHE A 214 14.17 -10.29 -3.33
N GLY A 215 13.68 -10.52 -4.55
CA GLY A 215 13.77 -11.81 -5.24
C GLY A 215 12.55 -12.73 -5.04
N TYR A 216 11.55 -12.32 -4.26
CA TYR A 216 10.30 -13.09 -4.15
C TYR A 216 9.56 -13.11 -5.48
N HIS A 217 9.01 -14.26 -5.85
CA HIS A 217 8.22 -14.39 -7.07
C HIS A 217 6.81 -13.84 -6.85
N TRP A 218 6.29 -13.03 -7.79
CA TRP A 218 4.98 -12.39 -7.66
C TRP A 218 3.84 -13.37 -7.36
N LYS A 219 3.79 -14.53 -8.03
CA LYS A 219 2.79 -15.59 -7.77
C LYS A 219 2.88 -16.16 -6.35
N ASP A 220 4.06 -16.13 -5.75
CA ASP A 220 4.24 -16.58 -4.38
C ASP A 220 3.76 -15.52 -3.38
N ILE A 221 3.74 -14.24 -3.75
CA ILE A 221 3.20 -13.16 -2.91
C ILE A 221 1.68 -13.07 -3.07
N THR A 222 1.18 -12.98 -4.30
CA THR A 222 -0.23 -12.72 -4.61
C THR A 222 -1.06 -13.98 -4.82
N GLY A 223 -0.46 -15.16 -4.69
CA GLY A 223 -1.11 -16.44 -5.04
C GLY A 223 -1.50 -16.55 -6.52
N SER A 224 -2.14 -17.67 -6.87
CA SER A 224 -2.79 -17.87 -8.17
C SER A 224 -4.17 -17.19 -8.16
N SER A 225 -4.26 -15.94 -8.62
CA SER A 225 -5.55 -15.25 -8.67
C SER A 225 -6.44 -15.79 -9.79
N ARG A 226 -7.71 -16.06 -9.48
CA ARG A 226 -8.80 -16.07 -10.46
C ARG A 226 -9.35 -14.64 -10.55
N LYS A 227 -9.84 -14.22 -11.72
CA LYS A 227 -10.41 -12.87 -11.90
C LYS A 227 -11.51 -12.63 -10.85
N GLY A 228 -11.36 -11.58 -10.04
CA GLY A 228 -12.35 -11.15 -9.04
C GLY A 228 -12.18 -11.73 -7.63
N SER A 229 -11.13 -12.50 -7.37
CA SER A 229 -10.79 -12.92 -5.99
C SER A 229 -10.20 -11.76 -5.20
N ALA A 230 -10.67 -11.56 -3.97
CA ALA A 230 -10.01 -10.69 -3.01
C ALA A 230 -8.68 -11.31 -2.56
N ASP A 231 -7.72 -10.47 -2.19
CA ASP A 231 -6.51 -10.91 -1.52
C ASP A 231 -6.87 -11.54 -0.15
N ASN A 232 -5.97 -12.38 0.38
CA ASN A 232 -6.17 -13.02 1.67
C ASN A 232 -5.31 -12.29 2.71
N ALA A 233 -5.96 -11.65 3.68
CA ALA A 233 -5.31 -10.83 4.69
C ALA A 233 -4.26 -11.61 5.50
N GLY A 234 -4.49 -12.90 5.79
CA GLY A 234 -3.51 -13.72 6.52
C GLY A 234 -2.29 -14.11 5.70
N ASP A 235 -2.44 -14.29 4.38
CA ASP A 235 -1.28 -14.48 3.50
C ASP A 235 -0.45 -13.19 3.40
N ASP A 236 -1.14 -12.05 3.43
CA ASP A 236 -0.54 -10.74 3.37
C ASP A 236 0.28 -10.41 4.63
N THR A 237 -0.19 -10.80 5.82
CA THR A 237 0.58 -10.66 7.07
C THR A 237 1.86 -11.50 7.08
N VAL A 238 1.88 -12.69 6.47
CA VAL A 238 3.12 -13.46 6.29
C VAL A 238 4.10 -12.70 5.39
N SER A 239 3.61 -12.11 4.30
CA SER A 239 4.44 -11.33 3.37
C SER A 239 5.00 -10.04 3.99
N ILE A 240 4.27 -9.43 4.93
CA ILE A 240 4.72 -8.28 5.74
C ILE A 240 5.92 -8.69 6.60
N LEU A 241 5.82 -9.80 7.35
CA LEU A 241 6.94 -10.29 8.17
C LEU A 241 8.15 -10.71 7.31
N ALA A 242 7.92 -11.33 6.15
CA ALA A 242 8.97 -11.67 5.20
C ALA A 242 9.69 -10.42 4.69
N MET A 243 8.95 -9.33 4.44
CA MET A 243 9.54 -8.04 4.07
C MET A 243 10.40 -7.46 5.20
N ALA A 244 9.94 -7.53 6.44
CA ALA A 244 10.72 -7.08 7.60
C ALA A 244 12.05 -7.83 7.69
N LYS A 245 12.05 -9.15 7.51
CA LYS A 245 13.27 -9.96 7.38
C LYS A 245 14.16 -9.44 6.26
N ALA A 246 13.58 -9.27 5.08
CA ALA A 246 14.34 -8.90 3.89
C ALA A 246 15.03 -7.53 4.03
N PHE A 247 14.45 -6.57 4.77
CA PHE A 247 15.09 -5.29 5.05
C PHE A 247 16.38 -5.39 5.89
N LEU A 248 16.56 -6.45 6.67
CA LEU A 248 17.77 -6.62 7.50
C LEU A 248 19.03 -6.88 6.67
N TYR A 249 18.88 -7.29 5.41
CA TYR A 249 20.01 -7.59 4.54
C TYR A 249 20.45 -6.35 3.77
N THR A 250 21.71 -5.96 3.94
CA THR A 250 22.31 -4.80 3.25
C THR A 250 22.16 -4.90 1.72
N GLU A 251 22.32 -6.09 1.15
CA GLU A 251 22.14 -6.31 -0.30
C GLU A 251 20.72 -5.95 -0.76
N ASN A 252 19.70 -6.31 0.02
CA ASN A 252 18.32 -5.96 -0.27
C ASN A 252 18.07 -4.46 -0.10
N GLN A 253 18.67 -3.84 0.93
CA GLN A 253 18.63 -2.38 1.09
C GLN A 253 19.19 -1.67 -0.14
N ASP A 254 20.31 -2.16 -0.69
CA ASP A 254 20.93 -1.61 -1.90
C ASP A 254 20.08 -1.85 -3.15
N LYS A 255 19.51 -3.06 -3.32
CA LYS A 255 18.54 -3.34 -4.40
C LYS A 255 17.37 -2.36 -4.37
N LEU A 256 16.84 -2.07 -3.17
CA LEU A 256 15.75 -1.12 -3.00
C LEU A 256 16.18 0.31 -3.33
N ARG A 257 17.31 0.79 -2.80
CA ARG A 257 17.87 2.12 -3.13
C ARG A 257 18.04 2.29 -4.63
N ASN A 258 18.61 1.29 -5.30
CA ASN A 258 18.83 1.27 -6.74
C ASN A 258 17.52 1.32 -7.54
N ARG A 259 16.49 0.55 -7.14
CA ARG A 259 15.17 0.59 -7.76
C ARG A 259 14.54 1.98 -7.65
N ILE A 260 14.56 2.59 -6.48
CA ILE A 260 14.02 3.93 -6.27
C ILE A 260 14.77 4.97 -7.10
N ALA A 261 16.11 4.91 -7.12
CA ALA A 261 16.93 5.80 -7.92
C ALA A 261 16.60 5.67 -9.41
N ARG A 262 16.41 4.45 -9.91
CA ARG A 262 16.00 4.18 -11.30
C ARG A 262 14.64 4.78 -11.62
N GLN A 263 13.63 4.53 -10.77
CA GLN A 263 12.28 5.09 -10.96
C GLN A 263 12.28 6.63 -10.96
N LYS A 264 13.09 7.26 -10.11
CA LYS A 264 13.26 8.73 -10.11
C LYS A 264 13.84 9.23 -11.44
N ARG A 265 14.85 8.56 -11.98
CA ARG A 265 15.46 8.90 -13.28
C ARG A 265 14.47 8.73 -14.43
N GLU A 266 13.75 7.61 -14.46
CA GLU A 266 12.73 7.33 -15.48
C GLU A 266 11.61 8.39 -15.45
N LYS A 267 11.13 8.77 -14.25
CA LYS A 267 10.13 9.83 -14.10
C LYS A 267 10.65 11.19 -14.55
N ALA A 268 11.89 11.53 -14.21
CA ALA A 268 12.52 12.78 -14.65
C ALA A 268 12.70 12.82 -16.19
N ALA A 269 13.11 11.71 -16.80
CA ALA A 269 13.22 11.59 -18.25
C ALA A 269 11.85 11.75 -18.94
N SER A 270 10.81 11.09 -18.42
CA SER A 270 9.43 11.21 -18.93
C SER A 270 8.90 12.63 -18.84
N LEU A 271 9.11 13.33 -17.71
CA LEU A 271 8.73 14.73 -17.54
C LEU A 271 9.48 15.66 -18.50
N SER A 272 10.78 15.40 -18.74
CA SER A 272 11.58 16.15 -19.71
C SER A 272 11.04 15.99 -21.13
N LEU A 273 10.76 14.75 -21.54
CA LEU A 273 10.16 14.47 -22.86
C LEU A 273 8.79 15.14 -23.03
N HIS A 274 7.95 15.10 -22.00
CA HIS A 274 6.65 15.77 -22.03
C HIS A 274 6.79 17.29 -22.17
N LYS A 275 7.74 17.90 -21.45
CA LYS A 275 8.04 19.34 -21.57
C LYS A 275 8.53 19.71 -22.97
N ILE A 276 9.40 18.90 -23.56
CA ILE A 276 9.89 19.12 -24.93
C ILE A 276 8.73 19.03 -25.93
N ALA A 277 7.88 18.00 -25.81
CA ALA A 277 6.71 17.84 -26.67
C ALA A 277 5.75 19.04 -26.56
N LEU A 278 5.50 19.54 -25.34
CA LEU A 278 4.66 20.72 -25.12
C LEU A 278 5.26 21.97 -25.79
N LEU A 279 6.57 22.20 -25.66
CA LEU A 279 7.25 23.33 -26.30
C LEU A 279 7.19 23.26 -27.83
N GLN A 280 7.34 22.06 -28.40
CA GLN A 280 7.17 21.84 -29.85
C GLN A 280 5.72 22.09 -30.31
N ALA A 281 4.73 21.68 -29.52
CA ALA A 281 3.32 21.95 -29.79
C ALA A 281 2.99 23.45 -29.77
N ILE A 282 3.54 24.19 -28.79
CA ILE A 282 3.39 25.65 -28.73
C ILE A 282 4.04 26.30 -29.96
N SER A 283 5.29 25.95 -30.27
CA SER A 283 6.01 26.53 -31.41
C SER A 283 5.31 26.27 -32.74
N THR A 284 4.80 25.05 -32.96
CA THR A 284 4.06 24.71 -34.19
C THR A 284 2.74 25.46 -34.29
N THR A 285 2.09 25.74 -33.15
CA THR A 285 0.86 26.55 -33.12
C THR A 285 1.15 28.01 -33.47
N GLU A 286 2.21 28.59 -32.92
CA GLU A 286 2.65 29.96 -33.26
C GLU A 286 3.02 30.10 -34.75
N VAL A 287 3.71 29.11 -35.31
CA VAL A 287 4.07 29.09 -36.74
C VAL A 287 2.80 29.07 -37.60
N LYS A 288 1.82 28.21 -37.26
CA LYS A 288 0.54 28.13 -37.98
C LYS A 288 -0.24 29.44 -37.88
N GLU A 289 -0.25 30.09 -36.73
CA GLU A 289 -0.93 31.37 -36.54
C GLU A 289 -0.28 32.50 -37.34
N LYS A 290 1.06 32.58 -37.33
CA LYS A 290 1.81 33.53 -38.18
C LYS A 290 1.55 33.30 -39.66
N GLN A 291 1.42 32.05 -40.09
CA GLN A 291 1.10 31.73 -41.49
C GLN A 291 -0.32 32.18 -41.86
N ARG A 292 -1.32 31.92 -41.00
CA ARG A 292 -2.69 32.42 -41.19
C ARG A 292 -2.76 33.93 -41.28
N LEU A 293 -2.03 34.65 -40.43
CA LEU A 293 -1.96 36.12 -40.48
C LEU A 293 -1.36 36.64 -41.79
N ARG A 294 -0.35 35.96 -42.35
CA ARG A 294 0.24 36.32 -43.66
C ARG A 294 -0.74 36.07 -44.80
N GLU A 295 -1.44 34.95 -44.79
CA GLU A 295 -2.47 34.62 -45.78
C GLU A 295 -3.62 35.65 -45.73
N PHE A 296 -4.09 35.99 -44.53
CA PHE A 296 -5.12 37.01 -44.33
C PHE A 296 -4.70 38.40 -44.84
N LYS A 297 -3.45 38.82 -44.56
CA LYS A 297 -2.91 40.09 -45.09
C LYS A 297 -2.79 40.08 -46.61
N LYS A 298 -2.42 38.94 -47.21
CA LYS A 298 -2.33 38.79 -48.67
C LYS A 298 -3.71 38.90 -49.32
N THR A 299 -4.74 38.29 -48.75
CA THR A 299 -6.12 38.45 -49.26
C THR A 299 -6.64 39.88 -49.09
N GLN A 300 -6.23 40.58 -48.03
CA GLN A 300 -6.63 41.97 -47.83
C GLN A 300 -5.96 42.93 -48.83
N SER A 301 -4.68 42.73 -49.20
CA SER A 301 -4.02 43.57 -50.21
C SER A 301 -4.58 43.32 -51.62
N LEU A 302 -4.94 42.08 -51.94
CA LEU A 302 -5.58 41.73 -53.20
C LEU A 302 -6.99 42.35 -53.32
N ALA A 303 -7.70 42.53 -52.21
CA ALA A 303 -8.98 43.24 -52.19
C ALA A 303 -8.80 44.76 -52.41
N SER A 304 -7.74 45.37 -51.87
CA SER A 304 -7.47 46.81 -52.08
C SER A 304 -6.95 47.15 -53.48
N ASP A 305 -6.30 46.23 -54.18
CA ASP A 305 -5.84 46.45 -55.57
C ASP A 305 -7.00 46.40 -56.59
N VAL A 306 -8.12 45.76 -56.26
CA VAL A 306 -9.31 45.70 -57.12
C VAL A 306 -10.10 47.00 -57.09
N ASP A 307 -10.08 47.72 -55.97
CA ASP A 307 -10.70 49.05 -55.86
C ASP A 307 -9.85 50.16 -56.51
N GLY A 308 -8.57 49.90 -56.83
CA GLY A 308 -7.65 50.84 -57.47
C GLY A 308 -7.67 50.85 -59.01
N LEU A 309 -8.30 49.86 -59.65
CA LEU A 309 -8.39 49.75 -61.12
C LEU A 309 -9.68 50.34 -61.71
N GLY A 310 -10.47 51.04 -60.90
CA GLY A 310 -11.74 51.66 -61.30
C GLY A 310 -11.66 53.05 -61.94
N GLU A 311 -10.48 53.68 -61.99
CA GLU A 311 -10.32 55.03 -62.53
C GLU A 311 -9.21 55.12 -63.57
N THR A 312 -9.48 54.67 -64.81
CA THR A 312 -9.07 55.34 -66.07
C THR A 312 -9.27 54.40 -67.26
N PHE A 313 -10.42 54.49 -67.93
CA PHE A 313 -10.51 54.48 -69.39
C PHE A 313 -11.83 55.16 -69.80
N ILE A 314 -11.68 56.46 -70.09
CA ILE A 314 -12.53 57.30 -70.94
C ILE A 314 -12.31 56.81 -72.40
N GLU A 315 -13.29 56.75 -73.32
CA GLU A 315 -13.73 57.82 -74.23
C GLU A 315 -14.69 57.16 -75.27
N ALA A 316 -15.95 57.57 -75.43
CA ALA A 316 -16.51 58.61 -76.31
C ALA A 316 -16.61 58.27 -77.83
N CYS A 317 -17.83 58.48 -78.34
CA CYS A 317 -18.35 58.45 -79.72
C CYS A 317 -18.59 57.08 -80.37
#